data_AF-A0A8K0KCI8-F1
#
_entry.id   AF-A0A8K0KCI8-F1
#
_cell.length_a   1.000
_cell.length_b   1.000
_cell.length_c   1.000
_cell.angle_alpha   90.00
_cell.angle_beta   90.00
_cell.angle_gamma   90.00
#
_symmetry.space_group_name_H-M   'P 1'
#
loop_
_entity.id
_entity.type
_entity.pdbx_description
1 polymer ?
#
loop_
_entity_poly.entity_id
_entity_poly.type
_entity_poly.pdbx_seq_one_letter_code
_entity_poly.pdbx_strand_id
1 'polypeptide(L)'
;MKKLRKTKYHGARPHDYIYDPNCYFSHVKDHQRAAIESFNRVAEYQICPNFSKMFSDLKNYPPAKIKVKHPDRVPPCVDRAWHDKTAKKSIQQKVDVEGTHHCLFYKRPILPNITPEPCIVEKKDVSKSSSAADENEEPESIESISYTRTCGTQTMYRESEAQTIPYTPSVSLWDHENFVPLEIFHLLHLKWGKGLPVGLKEVEDIEWDKNLRSLKVLLDDPSQLTQTQHIALLEYVHREKWLHREKEIQEIHNLRMQLAEKLMAERGGELSDRLEDMISRKYEKKLQEKNQKLKKIRNDHKRAQ
;
A
#
# COMPACT_ATOMS: atom_id res chain seq x y z
N MET A 1 -1.33 -21.09 52.11
CA MET A 1 -1.88 -19.76 51.72
C MET A 1 -1.96 -19.68 50.20
N LYS A 2 -3.17 -19.51 49.65
CA LYS A 2 -3.40 -19.50 48.18
C LYS A 2 -2.98 -18.13 47.61
N LYS A 3 -1.99 -18.10 46.72
CA LYS A 3 -1.52 -16.89 46.04
C LYS A 3 -2.63 -16.32 45.15
N LEU A 4 -3.16 -15.15 45.52
CA LEU A 4 -4.08 -14.39 44.67
C LEU A 4 -3.30 -13.87 43.44
N ARG A 5 -3.74 -14.29 42.25
CA ARG A 5 -3.19 -13.82 40.97
C ARG A 5 -3.60 -12.35 40.78
N LYS A 6 -2.65 -11.43 40.68
CA LYS A 6 -2.92 -10.04 40.28
C LYS A 6 -3.52 -10.04 38.88
N THR A 7 -4.75 -9.55 38.73
CA THR A 7 -5.36 -9.30 37.43
C THR A 7 -4.65 -8.12 36.78
N LYS A 8 -4.10 -8.31 35.57
CA LYS A 8 -3.57 -7.22 34.77
C LYS A 8 -4.76 -6.33 34.37
N TYR A 9 -4.68 -5.03 34.60
CA TYR A 9 -5.62 -4.08 34.01
C TYR A 9 -5.44 -4.14 32.49
N HIS A 10 -6.39 -4.77 31.80
CA HIS A 10 -6.43 -4.75 30.35
C HIS A 10 -7.13 -3.46 29.95
N GLY A 11 -6.46 -2.61 29.17
CA GLY A 11 -7.10 -1.43 28.60
C GLY A 11 -8.36 -1.84 27.83
N ALA A 12 -9.39 -0.99 27.85
CA ALA A 12 -10.67 -1.25 27.18
C ALA A 12 -10.43 -1.62 25.71
N ARG A 13 -10.95 -2.77 25.29
CA ARG A 13 -10.89 -3.24 23.90
C ARG A 13 -11.84 -2.40 23.05
N PRO A 14 -11.58 -2.33 21.74
CA PRO A 14 -12.52 -1.68 20.84
C PRO A 14 -13.91 -2.29 20.93
N HIS A 15 -14.94 -1.45 20.90
CA HIS A 15 -16.36 -1.83 21.00
C HIS A 15 -16.79 -2.48 22.32
N ASP A 16 -16.01 -2.36 23.41
CA ASP A 16 -16.44 -2.83 24.74
C ASP A 16 -17.77 -2.18 25.18
N TYR A 17 -18.07 -0.95 24.73
CA TYR A 17 -19.36 -0.30 24.99
C TYR A 17 -20.58 -1.03 24.39
N ILE A 18 -20.37 -1.92 23.40
CA ILE A 18 -21.40 -2.78 22.79
C ILE A 18 -21.38 -4.17 23.40
N TYR A 19 -20.18 -4.77 23.51
CA TYR A 19 -20.04 -6.20 23.77
C TYR A 19 -19.82 -6.55 25.25
N ASP A 20 -19.40 -5.60 26.09
CA ASP A 20 -19.17 -5.86 27.51
C ASP A 20 -20.45 -5.65 28.33
N PRO A 21 -21.01 -6.72 28.96
CA PRO A 21 -22.19 -6.59 29.81
C PRO A 21 -21.96 -5.64 31.00
N ASN A 22 -20.71 -5.53 31.47
CA ASN A 22 -20.31 -4.69 32.60
C ASN A 22 -20.08 -3.23 32.20
N CYS A 23 -20.17 -2.88 30.91
CA CYS A 23 -20.06 -1.49 30.49
C CYS A 23 -21.33 -0.72 30.87
N TYR A 24 -21.19 0.29 31.71
CA TYR A 24 -22.25 1.20 32.13
C TYR A 24 -21.85 2.65 31.84
N PHE A 25 -22.80 3.40 31.30
CA PHE A 25 -22.67 4.83 31.09
C PHE A 25 -23.81 5.53 31.81
N SER A 26 -23.50 6.64 32.47
CA SER A 26 -24.49 7.50 33.14
C SER A 26 -25.43 8.18 32.16
N HIS A 27 -25.01 8.41 30.92
CA HIS A 27 -25.75 9.18 29.93
C HIS A 27 -25.42 8.72 28.50
N VAL A 28 -26.37 8.91 27.57
CA VAL A 28 -26.18 8.83 26.11
C VAL A 28 -24.87 9.50 25.65
N LYS A 29 -24.51 10.67 26.19
CA LYS A 29 -23.32 11.43 25.77
C LYS A 29 -22.03 10.64 26.00
N ASP A 30 -21.93 9.95 27.13
CA ASP A 30 -20.75 9.16 27.47
C ASP A 30 -20.68 7.89 26.63
N HIS A 31 -21.83 7.27 26.33
CA HIS A 31 -21.92 6.17 25.37
C HIS A 31 -21.50 6.61 23.95
N GLN A 32 -21.93 7.79 23.50
CA GLN A 32 -21.52 8.36 22.21
C GLN A 32 -20.01 8.64 22.17
N ARG A 33 -19.44 9.17 23.26
CA ARG A 33 -17.98 9.37 23.38
C ARG A 33 -17.24 8.05 23.26
N ALA A 34 -17.68 7.01 23.97
CA ALA A 34 -17.08 5.68 23.88
C ALA A 34 -17.22 5.06 22.47
N ALA A 35 -18.36 5.30 21.80
CA ALA A 35 -18.57 4.88 20.42
C ALA A 35 -17.59 5.56 19.46
N ILE A 36 -17.43 6.88 19.56
CA ILE A 36 -16.48 7.65 18.75
C ILE A 36 -15.04 7.21 19.03
N GLU A 37 -14.67 7.04 20.30
CA GLU A 37 -13.34 6.58 20.68
C GLU A 37 -13.05 5.19 20.12
N SER A 38 -14.00 4.26 20.19
CA SER A 38 -13.86 2.93 19.62
C SER A 38 -13.70 2.95 18.11
N PHE A 39 -14.47 3.82 17.42
CA PHE A 39 -14.39 3.99 15.98
C PHE A 39 -12.99 4.49 15.60
N ASN A 40 -12.49 5.52 16.29
CA ASN A 40 -11.16 6.07 16.03
C ASN A 40 -10.02 5.07 16.32
N ARG A 41 -10.20 4.16 17.30
CA ARG A 41 -9.23 3.09 17.59
C ARG A 41 -9.20 2.00 16.51
N VAL A 42 -10.31 1.79 15.79
CA VAL A 42 -10.48 0.70 14.82
C VAL A 42 -10.33 1.18 13.38
N ALA A 43 -10.68 2.43 13.11
CA ALA A 43 -10.65 3.02 11.79
C ALA A 43 -9.23 3.00 11.23
N GLU A 44 -9.07 2.31 10.10
CA GLU A 44 -7.85 2.35 9.32
C GLU A 44 -7.95 3.46 8.29
N TYR A 45 -7.00 4.39 8.32
CA TYR A 45 -6.95 5.52 7.40
C TYR A 45 -5.98 5.25 6.25
N GLN A 46 -6.35 5.69 5.05
CA GLN A 46 -5.51 5.70 3.87
C GLN A 46 -5.38 7.11 3.34
N ILE A 47 -4.14 7.53 3.08
CA ILE A 47 -3.87 8.76 2.35
C ILE A 47 -4.04 8.46 0.86
N CYS A 48 -4.99 9.12 0.21
CA CYS A 48 -5.21 9.06 -1.22
C CYS A 48 -4.68 10.34 -1.87
N PRO A 49 -3.56 10.29 -2.62
CA PRO A 49 -3.04 11.47 -3.30
C PRO A 49 -4.05 11.96 -4.34
N ASN A 50 -4.18 13.28 -4.46
CA ASN A 50 -4.92 13.93 -5.52
C ASN A 50 -3.92 14.44 -6.56
N PHE A 51 -3.68 13.65 -7.60
CA PHE A 51 -2.60 13.89 -8.55
C PHE A 51 -2.68 15.26 -9.25
N SER A 52 -3.88 15.76 -9.54
CA SER A 52 -4.09 17.08 -10.14
C SER A 52 -3.61 18.24 -9.24
N LYS A 53 -3.58 18.02 -7.92
CA LYS A 53 -3.29 19.04 -6.91
C LYS A 53 -2.12 18.63 -6.02
N MET A 54 -1.29 17.69 -6.46
CA MET A 54 -0.27 17.05 -5.63
C MET A 54 0.81 18.02 -5.13
N PHE A 55 1.00 19.14 -5.83
CA PHE A 55 1.98 20.18 -5.52
C PHE A 55 1.34 21.47 -4.98
N SER A 56 0.03 21.47 -4.68
CA SER A 56 -0.60 22.68 -4.15
C SER A 56 -0.51 22.74 -2.62
N ASP A 57 0.05 23.83 -2.12
CA ASP A 57 0.15 24.11 -0.68
C ASP A 57 -1.07 24.85 -0.11
N LEU A 58 -2.10 25.07 -0.95
CA LEU A 58 -3.30 25.82 -0.58
C LEU A 58 -4.21 24.99 0.32
N LYS A 59 -4.68 25.57 1.44
CA LYS A 59 -5.58 24.92 2.41
C LYS A 59 -6.87 24.33 1.78
N ASN A 60 -7.44 25.03 0.79
CA ASN A 60 -8.66 24.61 0.11
C ASN A 60 -8.41 23.55 -0.99
N TYR A 61 -7.15 23.34 -1.36
CA TYR A 61 -6.71 22.42 -2.40
C TYR A 61 -5.61 21.51 -1.84
N PRO A 62 -5.96 20.58 -0.94
CA PRO A 62 -4.96 19.70 -0.37
C PRO A 62 -4.44 18.69 -1.41
N PRO A 63 -3.14 18.34 -1.34
CA PRO A 63 -2.51 17.40 -2.27
C PRO A 63 -2.92 15.95 -2.05
N ALA A 64 -3.53 15.65 -0.90
CA ALA A 64 -4.09 14.33 -0.61
C ALA A 64 -5.37 14.45 0.21
N LYS A 65 -6.23 13.44 0.09
CA LYS A 65 -7.42 13.26 0.92
C LYS A 65 -7.26 12.01 1.76
N ILE A 66 -7.64 12.09 3.03
CA ILE A 66 -7.65 10.92 3.91
C ILE A 66 -9.00 10.21 3.73
N LYS A 67 -8.98 8.93 3.38
CA LYS A 67 -10.16 8.07 3.31
C LYS A 67 -10.07 6.99 4.38
N VAL A 68 -11.18 6.64 5.01
CA VAL A 68 -11.24 5.48 5.91
C VAL A 68 -11.38 4.22 5.06
N LYS A 69 -10.45 3.27 5.17
CA LYS A 69 -10.46 2.01 4.41
C LYS A 69 -11.63 1.12 4.83
N HIS A 70 -11.79 0.95 6.13
CA HIS A 70 -12.81 0.11 6.75
C HIS A 70 -13.51 0.91 7.84
N PRO A 71 -14.66 1.55 7.53
CA PRO A 71 -15.33 2.43 8.47
C PRO A 71 -15.93 1.66 9.65
N ASP A 72 -16.49 0.47 9.45
CA ASP A 72 -17.13 -0.29 10.52
C ASP A 72 -16.70 -1.75 10.48
N ARG A 73 -16.17 -2.26 11.61
CA ARG A 73 -15.94 -3.70 11.83
C ARG A 73 -17.13 -4.38 12.53
N VAL A 74 -18.15 -3.61 12.90
CA VAL A 74 -19.33 -4.11 13.61
C VAL A 74 -20.41 -4.48 12.59
N PRO A 75 -20.94 -5.71 12.62
CA PRO A 75 -22.01 -6.13 11.73
C PRO A 75 -23.29 -5.28 11.88
N PRO A 76 -24.05 -5.01 10.79
CA PRO A 76 -25.27 -4.22 10.85
C PRO A 76 -26.38 -4.78 11.75
N CYS A 77 -26.34 -6.08 12.05
CA CYS A 77 -27.30 -6.73 12.94
C CYS A 77 -27.10 -6.40 14.43
N VAL A 78 -25.94 -5.84 14.80
CA VAL A 78 -25.63 -5.50 16.17
C VAL A 78 -26.20 -4.12 16.50
N ASP A 79 -27.07 -4.07 17.50
CA ASP A 79 -27.66 -2.81 17.94
C ASP A 79 -26.59 -1.91 18.60
N ARG A 80 -26.50 -0.67 18.11
CA ARG A 80 -25.56 0.37 18.58
C ARG A 80 -26.28 1.45 19.39
N ALA A 81 -27.61 1.38 19.51
CA ALA A 81 -28.38 2.37 20.25
C ALA A 81 -28.04 2.30 21.74
N TRP A 82 -28.01 3.46 22.39
CA TRP A 82 -27.88 3.51 23.83
C TRP A 82 -29.20 3.06 24.47
N HIS A 83 -29.11 2.07 25.34
CA HIS A 83 -30.25 1.60 26.13
C HIS A 83 -30.04 1.95 27.59
N ASP A 84 -31.02 2.65 28.16
CA ASP A 84 -31.08 2.87 29.60
C ASP A 84 -31.25 1.55 30.34
N LYS A 85 -30.13 0.95 30.78
CA LYS A 85 -30.13 -0.25 31.63
C LYS A 85 -30.80 0.02 32.99
N THR A 86 -30.94 1.30 33.38
CA THR A 86 -31.62 1.78 34.58
C THR A 86 -33.15 1.72 34.47
N ALA A 87 -33.72 1.82 33.26
CA ALA A 87 -35.17 1.82 33.05
C ALA A 87 -35.80 0.42 33.15
N LYS A 88 -35.00 -0.66 33.05
CA LYS A 88 -35.46 -2.04 33.25
C LYS A 88 -35.25 -2.51 34.69
N LYS A 89 -35.92 -1.85 35.64
CA LYS A 89 -36.16 -2.40 36.99
C LYS A 89 -37.61 -2.18 37.43
N SER A 90 -38.53 -2.76 36.67
CA SER A 90 -39.89 -3.07 37.14
C SER A 90 -40.35 -4.45 36.66
N ILE A 91 -39.41 -5.39 36.52
CA ILE A 91 -39.72 -6.82 36.57
C ILE A 91 -39.14 -7.27 37.90
N GLN A 92 -40.02 -7.64 38.83
CA GLN A 92 -39.69 -8.21 40.13
C GLN A 92 -38.86 -9.49 39.92
N GLN A 93 -37.55 -9.35 39.75
CA GLN A 93 -36.65 -10.50 39.84
C GLN A 93 -36.56 -10.87 41.31
N LYS A 94 -37.01 -12.09 41.64
CA LYS A 94 -36.92 -12.67 42.98
C LYS A 94 -35.44 -12.79 43.33
N VAL A 95 -34.95 -11.89 44.18
CA VAL A 95 -33.54 -11.87 44.57
C VAL A 95 -33.31 -13.01 45.55
N ASP A 96 -32.55 -14.00 45.12
CA ASP A 96 -32.22 -15.17 45.93
C ASP A 96 -31.06 -14.86 46.88
N VAL A 97 -31.40 -14.54 48.13
CA VAL A 97 -30.47 -14.02 49.15
C VAL A 97 -29.45 -15.07 49.60
N GLU A 98 -29.80 -16.36 49.52
CA GLU A 98 -28.95 -17.48 49.96
C GLU A 98 -28.20 -18.17 48.81
N GLY A 99 -28.55 -17.84 47.56
CA GLY A 99 -27.99 -18.45 46.35
C GLY A 99 -27.03 -17.54 45.59
N THR A 100 -27.30 -17.37 44.30
CA THR A 100 -26.43 -16.68 43.33
C THR A 100 -26.13 -15.22 43.68
N HIS A 101 -27.01 -14.56 44.44
CA HIS A 101 -26.89 -13.15 44.80
C HIS A 101 -26.33 -12.92 46.22
N HIS A 102 -25.98 -13.99 46.94
CA HIS A 102 -25.46 -13.94 48.33
C HIS A 102 -24.27 -12.99 48.48
N CYS A 103 -23.36 -12.96 47.50
CA CYS A 103 -22.16 -12.11 47.54
C CYS A 103 -22.44 -10.59 47.46
N LEU A 104 -23.63 -10.16 47.04
CA LEU A 104 -24.01 -8.74 46.96
C LEU A 104 -24.43 -8.17 48.33
N PHE A 105 -24.76 -9.03 49.29
CA PHE A 105 -25.30 -8.62 50.60
C PHE A 105 -24.25 -8.60 51.73
N TYR A 106 -23.06 -9.16 51.51
CA TYR A 106 -21.95 -9.05 52.46
C TYR A 106 -21.08 -7.86 52.12
N LYS A 107 -21.18 -6.78 52.90
CA LYS A 107 -20.15 -5.74 52.95
C LYS A 107 -19.10 -6.15 53.96
N ARG A 108 -17.84 -6.23 53.54
CA ARG A 108 -16.72 -6.28 54.49
C ARG A 108 -16.57 -4.90 55.14
N PRO A 109 -16.35 -4.81 56.46
CA PRO A 109 -16.06 -3.53 57.07
C PRO A 109 -14.74 -2.99 56.49
N ILE A 110 -14.74 -1.73 56.08
CA ILE A 110 -13.53 -1.04 55.62
C ILE A 110 -12.69 -0.80 56.88
N LEU A 111 -11.57 -1.50 57.02
CA LEU A 111 -10.58 -1.18 58.03
C LEU A 111 -9.80 0.07 57.56
N PRO A 112 -9.78 1.17 58.33
CA PRO A 112 -9.00 2.34 57.97
C PRO A 112 -7.53 2.00 58.21
N ASN A 113 -6.71 2.29 57.20
CA ASN A 113 -5.23 2.26 57.20
C ASN A 113 -4.60 0.89 56.92
N ILE A 114 -4.42 0.59 55.63
CA ILE A 114 -3.33 -0.27 55.17
C ILE A 114 -2.59 0.52 54.09
N THR A 115 -1.42 1.06 54.45
CA THR A 115 -0.47 1.68 53.53
C THR A 115 0.28 0.56 52.81
N PRO A 116 0.21 0.43 51.47
CA PRO A 116 1.00 -0.57 50.76
C PRO A 116 2.41 -0.02 50.47
N GLU A 117 3.45 -0.65 51.00
CA GLU A 117 4.82 -0.41 50.57
C GLU A 117 5.06 -0.96 49.15
N PRO A 118 5.84 -0.27 48.29
CA PRO A 118 6.10 -0.70 46.93
C PRO A 118 7.14 -1.83 46.88
N CYS A 119 6.77 -2.96 46.28
CA CYS A 119 7.67 -4.07 46.01
C CYS A 119 8.45 -3.81 44.70
N ILE A 120 9.77 -3.66 44.82
CA ILE A 120 10.71 -3.51 43.70
C ILE A 120 10.91 -4.87 43.00
N VAL A 121 10.83 -4.90 41.67
CA VAL A 121 11.01 -6.10 40.85
C VAL A 121 12.16 -5.89 39.87
N GLU A 122 13.24 -6.65 40.04
CA GLU A 122 14.34 -6.77 39.07
C GLU A 122 13.99 -7.81 37.99
N LYS A 123 14.37 -7.53 36.74
CA LYS A 123 14.19 -8.42 35.58
C LYS A 123 15.52 -9.09 35.22
N LYS A 124 15.50 -10.39 34.91
CA LYS A 124 16.60 -11.10 34.26
C LYS A 124 16.22 -11.45 32.82
N ASP A 125 17.10 -11.09 31.88
CA ASP A 125 17.00 -11.42 30.47
C ASP A 125 17.63 -12.79 30.17
N VAL A 126 17.07 -13.51 29.20
CA VAL A 126 17.62 -14.77 28.66
C VAL A 126 17.86 -14.57 27.17
N SER A 127 19.13 -14.51 26.78
CA SER A 127 19.60 -14.59 25.40
C SER A 127 19.73 -16.07 24.99
N LYS A 128 19.26 -16.39 23.78
CA LYS A 128 19.40 -17.68 23.11
C LYS A 128 20.42 -17.52 21.98
N SER A 129 21.49 -18.30 22.02
CA SER A 129 22.44 -18.51 20.92
C SER A 129 22.43 -19.99 20.53
N SER A 130 22.33 -20.26 19.22
CA SER A 130 22.98 -21.39 18.53
C SER A 130 22.44 -21.55 17.10
N SER A 131 23.30 -21.43 16.11
CA SER A 131 23.20 -22.19 14.86
C SER A 131 24.63 -22.50 14.40
N ALA A 132 24.99 -23.78 14.49
CA ALA A 132 26.23 -24.36 13.99
C ALA A 132 26.02 -24.94 12.58
N ALA A 133 27.14 -25.07 11.88
CA ALA A 133 27.35 -25.56 10.53
C ALA A 133 26.86 -26.99 10.26
N ASP A 134 26.70 -27.32 8.98
CA ASP A 134 26.79 -28.70 8.48
C ASP A 134 27.28 -28.70 7.02
N GLU A 135 28.47 -29.28 6.83
CA GLU A 135 29.07 -29.68 5.55
C GLU A 135 28.88 -31.20 5.44
N ASN A 136 28.48 -31.71 4.27
CA ASN A 136 28.49 -33.15 3.99
C ASN A 136 29.11 -33.40 2.61
N GLU A 137 30.24 -34.09 2.61
CA GLU A 137 30.84 -34.77 1.44
C GLU A 137 30.42 -36.24 1.46
N GLU A 138 30.12 -36.81 0.29
CA GLU A 138 30.13 -38.27 0.06
C GLU A 138 30.85 -38.59 -1.27
N PRO A 139 31.48 -39.79 -1.40
CA PRO A 139 32.52 -40.06 -2.39
C PRO A 139 32.05 -40.67 -3.71
N GLU A 140 32.79 -40.36 -4.78
CA GLU A 140 32.64 -40.90 -6.14
C GLU A 140 33.37 -42.25 -6.33
N SER A 141 32.80 -43.13 -7.15
CA SER A 141 33.44 -44.37 -7.63
C SER A 141 33.48 -44.42 -9.15
N ILE A 142 34.51 -45.12 -9.64
CA ILE A 142 35.22 -44.95 -10.92
C ILE A 142 34.56 -45.67 -12.12
N GLU A 143 34.37 -44.89 -13.20
CA GLU A 143 34.54 -45.12 -14.65
C GLU A 143 33.99 -46.37 -15.39
N SER A 144 33.32 -46.09 -16.53
CA SER A 144 33.44 -46.90 -17.75
C SER A 144 33.75 -45.98 -18.94
N ILE A 145 34.91 -46.18 -19.58
CA ILE A 145 35.40 -45.38 -20.70
C ILE A 145 34.96 -46.04 -22.01
N SER A 146 34.22 -45.30 -22.85
CA SER A 146 33.96 -45.67 -24.24
C SER A 146 34.89 -44.92 -25.19
N TYR A 147 35.56 -45.67 -26.07
CA TYR A 147 36.55 -45.20 -27.05
C TYR A 147 35.88 -44.78 -28.36
N THR A 148 35.31 -43.59 -28.43
CA THR A 148 35.11 -42.85 -29.69
C THR A 148 35.10 -41.36 -29.38
N ARG A 149 36.14 -40.64 -29.81
CA ARG A 149 36.23 -39.18 -29.66
C ARG A 149 35.76 -38.48 -30.94
N THR A 150 34.60 -37.86 -30.87
CA THR A 150 34.21 -36.80 -31.80
C THR A 150 35.01 -35.56 -31.46
N CYS A 151 35.99 -35.19 -32.29
CA CYS A 151 36.72 -33.94 -32.12
C CYS A 151 35.86 -32.76 -32.59
N GLY A 152 34.99 -32.27 -31.71
CA GLY A 152 34.47 -30.92 -31.83
C GLY A 152 35.52 -29.94 -31.33
N THR A 153 35.93 -28.98 -32.15
CA THR A 153 36.64 -27.80 -31.65
C THR A 153 35.66 -26.97 -30.84
N GLN A 154 35.66 -27.16 -29.53
CA GLN A 154 34.96 -26.29 -28.60
C GLN A 154 35.82 -25.03 -28.44
N THR A 155 35.42 -23.93 -29.06
CA THR A 155 35.91 -22.63 -28.61
C THR A 155 35.49 -22.51 -27.14
N MET A 156 36.45 -22.34 -26.24
CA MET A 156 36.20 -22.16 -24.80
C MET A 156 35.28 -20.96 -24.53
N TYR A 157 35.15 -20.07 -25.51
CA TYR A 157 34.28 -18.92 -25.50
C TYR A 157 33.07 -19.18 -26.40
N ARG A 158 31.89 -18.95 -25.86
CA ARG A 158 30.64 -18.85 -26.63
C ARG A 158 30.69 -17.55 -27.42
N GLU A 159 30.31 -17.50 -28.70
CA GLU A 159 30.27 -16.23 -29.46
C GLU A 159 29.42 -15.15 -28.76
N SER A 160 28.40 -15.56 -27.99
CA SER A 160 27.59 -14.64 -27.16
C SER A 160 28.37 -13.96 -26.03
N GLU A 161 29.50 -14.51 -25.60
CA GLU A 161 30.37 -13.94 -24.56
C GLU A 161 31.38 -12.95 -25.14
N ALA A 162 31.60 -12.95 -26.45
CA ALA A 162 32.43 -11.97 -27.15
C ALA A 162 31.69 -10.65 -27.44
N GLN A 163 30.41 -10.52 -27.04
CA GLN A 163 29.58 -9.35 -27.31
C GLN A 163 29.93 -8.20 -26.33
N THR A 164 31.00 -7.47 -26.64
CA THR A 164 31.40 -6.28 -25.88
C THR A 164 30.46 -5.11 -26.13
N ILE A 165 30.20 -4.33 -25.08
CA ILE A 165 29.62 -2.98 -25.20
C ILE A 165 30.53 -2.19 -26.16
N PRO A 166 29.99 -1.49 -27.18
CA PRO A 166 30.81 -0.69 -28.08
C PRO A 166 31.65 0.31 -27.26
N TYR A 167 32.92 0.44 -27.64
CA TYR A 167 33.87 1.31 -26.96
C TYR A 167 33.36 2.76 -26.92
N THR A 168 33.18 3.30 -25.71
CA THR A 168 32.87 4.72 -25.49
C THR A 168 34.17 5.46 -25.16
N PRO A 169 34.64 6.40 -26.00
CA PRO A 169 35.87 7.13 -25.73
C PRO A 169 35.76 8.01 -24.48
N SER A 170 36.82 8.08 -23.69
CA SER A 170 36.92 9.00 -22.56
C SER A 170 37.22 10.41 -23.08
N VAL A 171 36.22 11.30 -23.04
CA VAL A 171 36.40 12.71 -23.41
C VAL A 171 36.92 13.48 -22.19
N SER A 172 38.12 14.06 -22.29
CA SER A 172 38.63 15.00 -21.29
C SER A 172 38.05 16.39 -21.54
N LEU A 173 37.44 16.99 -20.52
CA LEU A 173 36.71 18.27 -20.58
C LEU A 173 37.60 19.51 -20.35
N TRP A 174 38.92 19.33 -20.28
CA TRP A 174 39.86 20.28 -19.71
C TRP A 174 40.80 20.85 -20.76
N ASP A 175 40.28 21.66 -21.68
CA ASP A 175 41.13 22.52 -22.51
C ASP A 175 41.14 23.92 -21.86
N HIS A 176 42.30 24.28 -21.32
CA HIS A 176 42.52 25.33 -20.32
C HIS A 176 42.28 26.80 -20.76
N GLU A 177 41.67 27.07 -21.91
CA GLU A 177 41.43 28.44 -22.39
C GLU A 177 40.00 28.72 -22.83
N ASN A 178 39.20 27.70 -23.14
CA ASN A 178 37.79 27.86 -23.50
C ASN A 178 36.97 26.71 -22.90
N PHE A 179 36.39 26.93 -21.73
CA PHE A 179 35.41 26.03 -21.16
C PHE A 179 34.12 26.15 -21.98
N VAL A 180 34.07 25.51 -23.14
CA VAL A 180 32.82 25.29 -23.87
C VAL A 180 32.15 24.09 -23.20
N PRO A 181 31.09 24.26 -22.39
CA PRO A 181 30.38 23.11 -21.87
C PRO A 181 29.87 22.30 -23.07
N LEU A 182 30.33 21.06 -23.23
CA LEU A 182 29.91 20.24 -24.37
C LEU A 182 28.39 20.19 -24.44
N GLU A 183 27.87 20.32 -25.67
CA GLU A 183 26.43 20.29 -25.96
C GLU A 183 25.77 18.99 -25.47
N ILE A 184 26.58 17.95 -25.28
CA ILE A 184 26.19 16.55 -25.04
C ILE A 184 26.22 16.21 -23.53
N PHE A 185 26.54 17.14 -22.62
CA PHE A 185 26.62 16.81 -21.18
C PHE A 185 25.31 16.23 -20.64
N HIS A 186 24.16 16.70 -21.14
CA HIS A 186 22.84 16.15 -20.80
C HIS A 186 22.71 14.66 -21.15
N LEU A 187 23.37 14.20 -22.22
CA LEU A 187 23.33 12.82 -22.71
C LEU A 187 24.39 11.90 -22.11
N LEU A 188 25.24 12.40 -21.20
CA LEU A 188 26.38 11.64 -20.65
C LEU A 188 25.94 10.41 -19.83
N HIS A 189 24.70 10.40 -19.37
CA HIS A 189 24.10 9.28 -18.65
C HIS A 189 23.64 8.13 -19.56
N LEU A 190 23.50 8.38 -20.87
CA LEU A 190 23.07 7.38 -21.85
C LEU A 190 24.22 6.43 -22.16
N LYS A 191 23.91 5.14 -22.22
CA LYS A 191 24.86 4.07 -22.58
C LYS A 191 24.26 3.18 -23.66
N TRP A 192 25.11 2.43 -24.36
CA TRP A 192 24.61 1.43 -25.32
C TRP A 192 23.66 0.43 -24.64
N GLY A 193 22.48 0.23 -25.23
CA GLY A 193 21.41 -0.58 -24.64
C GLY A 193 20.64 0.09 -23.48
N LYS A 194 21.01 1.32 -23.12
CA LYS A 194 20.35 2.17 -22.10
C LYS A 194 20.24 3.61 -22.64
N GLY A 195 19.48 3.78 -23.71
CA GLY A 195 19.16 5.08 -24.30
C GLY A 195 19.99 5.51 -25.52
N LEU A 196 21.00 4.71 -25.94
CA LEU A 196 21.53 4.79 -27.31
C LEU A 196 20.96 3.64 -28.18
N PRO A 197 20.64 3.88 -29.48
CA PRO A 197 20.81 5.14 -30.22
C PRO A 197 19.87 6.25 -29.75
N VAL A 198 20.33 7.49 -29.87
CA VAL A 198 19.63 8.70 -29.42
C VAL A 198 18.29 8.82 -30.14
N GLY A 199 17.20 9.01 -29.40
CA GLY A 199 15.86 9.20 -29.94
C GLY A 199 15.55 10.67 -30.26
N LEU A 200 14.33 10.92 -30.75
CA LEU A 200 13.89 12.28 -31.09
C LEU A 200 13.83 13.19 -29.85
N LYS A 201 13.40 12.66 -28.71
CA LYS A 201 13.28 13.44 -27.47
C LYS A 201 14.63 14.01 -27.05
N GLU A 202 15.66 13.17 -27.01
CA GLU A 202 16.99 13.60 -26.63
C GLU A 202 17.55 14.66 -27.59
N VAL A 203 17.19 14.62 -28.88
CA VAL A 203 17.56 15.66 -29.85
C VAL A 203 16.83 16.97 -29.57
N GLU A 204 15.52 16.91 -29.28
CA GLU A 204 14.72 18.10 -28.90
C GLU A 204 15.27 18.75 -27.62
N ASP A 205 15.68 17.95 -26.64
CA ASP A 205 16.26 18.44 -25.38
C ASP A 205 17.61 19.17 -25.63
N ILE A 206 18.43 18.68 -26.55
CA ILE A 206 19.68 19.34 -26.97
C ILE A 206 19.39 20.66 -27.67
N GLU A 207 18.43 20.68 -28.61
CA GLU A 207 18.04 21.90 -29.32
C GLU A 207 17.48 22.95 -28.35
N TRP A 208 16.68 22.52 -27.38
CA TRP A 208 16.18 23.40 -26.33
C TRP A 208 17.32 23.94 -25.46
N ASP A 209 18.26 23.09 -25.04
CA ASP A 209 19.45 23.51 -24.28
C ASP A 209 20.31 24.51 -25.06
N LYS A 210 20.45 24.35 -26.38
CA LYS A 210 21.15 25.32 -27.25
C LYS A 210 20.47 26.69 -27.25
N ASN A 211 19.15 26.70 -27.43
CA ASN A 211 18.36 27.93 -27.38
C ASN A 211 18.42 28.59 -26.00
N LEU A 212 18.40 27.79 -24.94
CA LEU A 212 18.50 28.31 -23.58
C LEU A 212 19.89 28.92 -23.30
N ARG A 213 20.97 28.31 -23.82
CA ARG A 213 22.33 28.81 -23.66
C ARG A 213 22.55 30.13 -24.36
N SER A 214 22.03 30.34 -25.58
CA SER A 214 22.14 31.63 -26.26
C SER A 214 21.47 32.75 -25.46
N LEU A 215 20.31 32.47 -24.85
CA LEU A 215 19.64 33.40 -23.94
C LEU A 215 20.44 33.64 -22.65
N LYS A 216 21.12 32.61 -22.13
CA LYS A 216 21.96 32.73 -20.95
C LYS A 216 23.20 33.58 -21.19
N VAL A 217 23.84 33.45 -22.36
CA VAL A 217 24.97 34.33 -22.74
C VAL A 217 24.53 35.79 -22.74
N LEU A 218 23.36 36.10 -23.32
CA LEU A 218 22.79 37.46 -23.29
C LEU A 218 22.53 37.95 -21.87
N LEU A 219 22.13 37.06 -20.96
CA LEU A 219 21.83 37.38 -19.57
C LEU A 219 23.10 37.63 -18.73
N ASP A 220 24.16 36.87 -19.02
CA ASP A 220 25.44 36.95 -18.32
C ASP A 220 26.25 38.21 -18.75
N ASP A 221 25.92 38.81 -19.91
CA ASP A 221 26.53 40.04 -20.43
C ASP A 221 25.84 41.32 -19.88
N PRO A 222 26.40 42.02 -18.87
CA PRO A 222 25.74 43.14 -18.21
C PRO A 222 25.66 44.41 -19.06
N SER A 223 26.42 44.49 -20.16
CA SER A 223 26.48 45.69 -21.01
C SER A 223 25.38 45.74 -22.08
N GLN A 224 24.69 44.63 -22.33
CA GLN A 224 23.75 44.53 -23.46
C GLN A 224 22.30 44.89 -23.08
N LEU A 225 21.94 44.79 -21.80
CA LEU A 225 20.57 44.89 -21.33
C LEU A 225 20.43 45.97 -20.25
N THR A 226 19.34 46.73 -20.30
CA THR A 226 18.93 47.56 -19.15
C THR A 226 18.41 46.67 -18.02
N GLN A 227 18.43 47.16 -16.77
CA GLN A 227 18.00 46.37 -15.61
C GLN A 227 16.57 45.82 -15.74
N THR A 228 15.65 46.59 -16.34
CA THR A 228 14.27 46.16 -16.56
C THR A 228 14.16 45.07 -17.63
N GLN A 229 14.94 45.17 -18.71
CA GLN A 229 15.01 44.12 -19.75
C GLN A 229 15.65 42.84 -19.22
N HIS A 230 16.65 42.96 -18.35
CA HIS A 230 17.31 41.82 -17.69
C HIS A 230 16.33 41.03 -16.83
N ILE A 231 15.54 41.71 -15.99
CA ILE A 231 14.50 41.07 -15.16
C ILE A 231 13.42 40.41 -16.04
N ALA A 232 12.94 41.10 -17.07
CA ALA A 232 11.94 40.53 -17.98
C ALA A 232 12.45 39.29 -18.72
N LEU A 233 13.72 39.29 -19.13
CA LEU A 233 14.37 38.14 -19.76
C LEU A 233 14.54 36.97 -18.77
N LEU A 234 14.91 37.24 -17.51
CA LEU A 234 14.97 36.23 -16.46
C LEU A 234 13.62 35.55 -16.24
N GLU A 235 12.56 36.34 -16.09
CA GLU A 235 11.21 35.82 -15.92
C GLU A 235 10.76 34.99 -17.12
N TYR A 236 11.07 35.45 -18.33
CA TYR A 236 10.79 34.71 -19.56
C TYR A 236 11.51 33.37 -19.59
N VAL A 237 12.84 33.36 -19.36
CA VAL A 237 13.65 32.13 -19.35
C VAL A 237 13.16 31.18 -18.26
N HIS A 238 12.83 31.69 -17.08
CA HIS A 238 12.25 30.88 -16.02
C HIS A 238 10.93 30.25 -16.48
N ARG A 239 9.99 31.05 -17.00
CA ARG A 239 8.70 30.55 -17.47
C ARG A 239 8.87 29.45 -18.53
N GLU A 240 9.78 29.62 -19.49
CA GLU A 240 10.05 28.60 -20.52
C GLU A 240 10.62 27.31 -19.91
N LYS A 241 11.55 27.39 -18.94
CA LYS A 241 12.04 26.21 -18.20
C LYS A 241 10.93 25.48 -17.47
N TRP A 242 10.08 26.23 -16.77
CA TRP A 242 8.94 25.68 -16.05
C TRP A 242 7.96 25.02 -17.00
N LEU A 243 7.67 25.63 -18.15
CA LEU A 243 6.79 25.06 -19.16
C LEU A 243 7.38 23.79 -19.79
N HIS A 244 8.67 23.77 -20.12
CA HIS A 244 9.33 22.59 -20.65
C HIS A 244 9.22 21.42 -19.65
N ARG A 245 9.59 21.65 -18.38
CA ARG A 245 9.43 20.67 -17.31
C ARG A 245 7.99 20.21 -17.12
N GLU A 246 7.03 21.13 -17.16
CA GLU A 246 5.61 20.83 -16.97
C GLU A 246 5.08 19.93 -18.10
N LYS A 247 5.51 20.16 -19.35
CA LYS A 247 5.17 19.28 -20.48
C LYS A 247 5.70 17.86 -20.26
N GLU A 248 6.96 17.72 -19.83
CA GLU A 248 7.53 16.39 -19.55
C GLU A 248 6.76 15.65 -18.44
N ILE A 249 6.43 16.36 -17.36
CA ILE A 249 5.64 15.81 -16.25
C ILE A 249 4.27 15.36 -16.76
N GLN A 250 3.63 16.16 -17.61
CA GLN A 250 2.33 15.83 -18.20
C GLN A 250 2.42 14.60 -19.11
N GLU A 251 3.45 14.47 -19.94
CA GLU A 251 3.66 13.28 -20.78
C GLU A 251 3.80 12.01 -19.94
N ILE A 252 4.66 12.05 -18.91
CA ILE A 252 4.84 10.93 -17.98
C ILE A 252 3.51 10.61 -17.28
N HIS A 253 2.76 11.63 -16.88
CA HIS A 253 1.46 11.45 -16.25
C HIS A 253 0.44 10.80 -17.20
N ASN A 254 0.39 11.25 -18.44
CA ASN A 254 -0.49 10.71 -19.47
C ASN A 254 -0.18 9.23 -19.74
N LEU A 255 1.10 8.86 -19.85
CA LEU A 255 1.51 7.46 -20.01
C LEU A 255 1.09 6.61 -18.81
N ARG A 256 1.27 7.11 -17.59
CA ARG A 256 0.81 6.43 -16.37
C ARG A 256 -0.71 6.27 -16.34
N MET A 257 -1.45 7.29 -16.78
CA MET A 257 -2.90 7.26 -16.85
C MET A 257 -3.40 6.23 -17.86
N GLN A 258 -2.80 6.19 -19.05
CA GLN A 258 -3.11 5.17 -20.07
C GLN A 258 -2.84 3.74 -19.57
N LEU A 259 -1.73 3.53 -18.84
CA LEU A 259 -1.42 2.22 -18.25
C LEU A 259 -2.46 1.85 -17.18
N ALA A 260 -2.84 2.81 -16.32
CA ALA A 260 -3.87 2.59 -15.31
C ALA A 260 -5.23 2.27 -15.94
N GLU A 261 -5.61 2.94 -17.03
CA GLU A 261 -6.84 2.65 -17.77
C GLU A 261 -6.84 1.23 -18.34
N LYS A 262 -5.73 0.79 -18.94
CA LYS A 262 -5.58 -0.60 -19.44
C LYS A 262 -5.75 -1.62 -18.31
N LEU A 263 -5.08 -1.43 -17.18
CA LEU A 263 -5.22 -2.32 -16.02
C LEU A 263 -6.65 -2.35 -15.47
N MET A 264 -7.35 -1.20 -15.47
CA MET A 264 -8.74 -1.13 -15.04
C MET A 264 -9.67 -1.85 -16.02
N ALA A 265 -9.40 -1.76 -17.32
CA ALA A 265 -10.15 -2.47 -18.35
C ALA A 265 -9.95 -3.99 -18.23
N GLU A 266 -8.70 -4.45 -18.06
CA GLU A 266 -8.36 -5.86 -17.85
C GLU A 266 -9.07 -6.41 -16.61
N ARG A 267 -8.97 -5.71 -15.48
CA ARG A 267 -9.66 -6.10 -14.24
C ARG A 267 -11.18 -6.09 -14.40
N GLY A 268 -11.72 -5.13 -15.14
CA GLY A 268 -13.15 -5.07 -15.47
C GLY A 268 -13.60 -6.27 -16.30
N GLY A 269 -12.81 -6.67 -17.30
CA GLY A 269 -13.02 -7.87 -18.10
C GLY A 269 -13.05 -9.13 -17.25
N GLU A 270 -12.03 -9.34 -16.41
CA GLU A 270 -11.99 -10.51 -15.51
C GLU A 270 -13.21 -10.61 -14.59
N LEU A 271 -13.70 -9.46 -14.09
CA LEU A 271 -14.91 -9.43 -13.27
C LEU A 271 -16.16 -9.76 -14.10
N SER A 272 -16.26 -9.23 -15.31
CA SER A 272 -17.35 -9.55 -16.25
C SER A 272 -17.39 -11.04 -16.56
N ASP A 273 -16.25 -11.64 -16.89
CA ASP A 273 -16.13 -13.06 -17.21
C ASP A 273 -16.57 -13.94 -16.03
N ARG A 274 -16.13 -13.59 -14.81
CA ARG A 274 -16.55 -14.31 -13.59
C ARG A 274 -18.05 -14.20 -13.33
N LEU A 275 -18.64 -13.02 -13.58
CA LEU A 275 -20.08 -12.82 -13.44
C LEU A 275 -20.85 -13.63 -14.49
N GLU A 276 -20.38 -13.62 -15.73
CA GLU A 276 -20.95 -14.40 -16.83
C GLU A 276 -20.90 -15.89 -16.55
N ASP A 277 -19.77 -16.41 -16.06
CA ASP A 277 -19.63 -17.79 -15.59
C ASP A 277 -20.66 -18.14 -14.51
N MET A 278 -20.83 -17.27 -13.52
CA MET A 278 -21.82 -17.50 -12.45
C MET A 278 -23.25 -17.50 -12.99
N ILE A 279 -23.58 -16.59 -13.91
CA ILE A 279 -24.90 -16.51 -14.55
C ILE A 279 -25.15 -17.76 -15.38
N SER A 280 -24.18 -18.19 -16.19
CA SER A 280 -24.24 -19.38 -17.04
C SER A 280 -24.48 -20.64 -16.22
N ARG A 281 -23.71 -20.85 -15.14
CA ARG A 281 -23.92 -21.99 -14.22
C ARG A 281 -25.31 -21.99 -13.59
N LYS A 282 -25.82 -20.81 -13.22
CA LYS A 282 -27.17 -20.68 -12.64
C LYS A 282 -28.25 -20.98 -13.69
N TYR A 283 -28.04 -20.50 -14.92
CA TYR A 283 -28.92 -20.73 -16.05
C TYR A 283 -28.99 -22.22 -16.41
N GLU A 284 -27.85 -22.90 -16.50
CA GLU A 284 -27.77 -24.34 -16.78
C GLU A 284 -28.53 -25.18 -15.74
N LYS A 285 -28.35 -24.87 -14.45
CA LYS A 285 -29.10 -25.54 -13.37
C LYS A 285 -30.60 -25.35 -13.55
N LYS A 286 -31.06 -24.13 -13.83
CA LYS A 286 -32.48 -23.84 -14.08
C LYS A 286 -33.01 -24.54 -15.33
N LEU A 287 -32.20 -24.64 -16.38
CA LEU A 287 -32.55 -25.35 -17.60
C LEU A 287 -32.70 -26.86 -17.34
N GLN A 288 -31.79 -27.46 -16.55
CA GLN A 288 -31.89 -28.85 -16.13
C GLN A 288 -33.15 -29.11 -15.29
N GLU A 289 -33.44 -28.26 -14.31
CA GLU A 289 -34.68 -28.33 -13.51
C GLU A 289 -35.92 -28.28 -14.43
N LYS A 290 -35.95 -27.36 -15.40
CA LYS A 290 -37.03 -27.27 -16.39
C LYS A 290 -37.16 -28.56 -17.20
N ASN A 291 -36.06 -29.07 -17.72
CA ASN A 291 -36.05 -30.29 -18.54
C ASN A 291 -36.48 -31.52 -17.74
N GLN A 292 -36.09 -31.63 -16.47
CA GLN A 292 -36.56 -32.69 -15.58
C GLN A 292 -38.07 -32.61 -15.35
N LYS A 293 -38.62 -31.41 -15.12
CA LYS A 293 -40.08 -31.21 -14.99
C LYS A 293 -40.82 -31.60 -16.27
N LEU A 294 -40.31 -31.21 -17.45
CA LEU A 294 -40.89 -31.59 -18.74
C LEU A 294 -40.84 -33.12 -18.96
N LYS A 295 -39.75 -33.78 -18.57
CA LYS A 295 -39.64 -35.25 -18.63
C LYS A 295 -40.69 -35.93 -17.75
N LYS A 296 -40.92 -35.42 -16.52
CA LYS A 296 -41.97 -35.93 -15.62
C LYS A 296 -43.35 -35.82 -16.28
N ILE A 297 -43.71 -34.63 -16.77
CA ILE A 297 -45.00 -34.39 -17.45
C ILE A 297 -45.19 -35.33 -18.65
N ARG A 298 -44.15 -35.53 -19.48
CA ARG A 298 -44.22 -36.47 -20.61
C ARG A 298 -44.43 -37.92 -20.18
N ASN A 299 -43.76 -38.35 -19.11
CA ASN A 299 -43.91 -39.71 -18.59
C ASN A 299 -45.32 -39.92 -18.00
N ASP A 300 -45.84 -38.93 -17.28
CA ASP A 300 -47.20 -38.99 -16.73
C ASP A 300 -48.25 -39.03 -17.84
N HIS A 301 -48.06 -38.25 -18.92
CA HIS A 301 -48.93 -38.32 -20.10
C HIS A 301 -48.92 -39.69 -20.77
N LYS A 302 -47.75 -40.31 -20.95
CA LYS A 302 -47.62 -41.67 -21.51
C LYS A 302 -48.27 -42.75 -20.64
N ARG A 303 -48.38 -42.54 -19.32
CA ARG A 303 -49.05 -43.47 -18.40
C ARG A 303 -50.57 -43.34 -18.44
N ALA A 304 -51.09 -42.19 -18.88
CA ALA A 304 -52.50 -41.89 -18.94
C ALA A 304 -53.16 -42.29 -20.28
N GLN A 305 -52.35 -42.70 -21.28
CA GLN A 305 -52.79 -43.34 -22.52
C GLN A 305 -52.74 -44.86 -22.37
#